data_AF-A0A536MAU1-F1
#
_entry.id   AF-A0A536MAU1-F1
#
_cell.length_a   1.000
_cell.length_b   1.000
_cell.length_c   1.000
_cell.angle_alpha   90.00
_cell.angle_beta   90.00
_cell.angle_gamma   90.00
#
_symmetry.space_group_name_H-M   'P 1'
#
loop_
_entity.id
_entity.type
_entity.pdbx_description
1 polymer ?
#
loop_
_entity_poly.entity_id
_entity_poly.type
_entity_poly.pdbx_seq_one_letter_code
_entity_poly.pdbx_strand_id
1 'polypeptide(L)' 'MAEELQLQRVEVTFVGAPPTQMVERALGVSEVEVQGRTLRCTVHGSFQPFLEALRGHEVIGLKSVHQGV' A
#
# COMPACT_ATOMS: atom_id res chain seq x y z
N MET A 1 2.75 23.59 -7.15
CA MET A 1 4.04 22.87 -7.09
C MET A 1 3.67 21.41 -7.01
N ALA A 2 3.94 20.63 -8.05
CA ALA A 2 3.73 19.18 -7.98
C ALA A 2 4.79 18.65 -7.02
N GLU A 3 4.37 18.31 -5.81
CA GLU A 3 5.21 17.53 -4.90
C GLU A 3 5.66 16.31 -5.70
N GLU A 4 6.96 16.16 -5.90
CA GLU A 4 7.58 14.92 -6.37
C GLU A 4 7.34 13.88 -5.27
N LEU A 5 6.09 13.44 -5.16
CA LEU A 5 5.63 12.49 -4.16
C LEU A 5 6.46 11.25 -4.39
N GLN A 6 7.28 10.90 -3.40
CA GLN A 6 8.07 9.69 -3.41
C GLN A 6 7.15 8.52 -3.74
N LEU A 7 7.32 7.98 -4.94
CA LEU A 7 6.54 6.87 -5.46
C LEU A 7 7.15 5.60 -4.91
N GLN A 8 6.45 4.97 -3.99
CA GLN A 8 6.89 3.72 -3.39
C GLN A 8 5.90 2.62 -3.71
N ARG A 9 6.37 1.62 -4.45
CA ARG A 9 5.55 0.45 -4.75
C ARG A 9 5.65 -0.50 -3.57
N VAL A 10 4.50 -0.79 -2.97
CA VAL A 10 4.39 -1.69 -1.82
C VAL A 10 3.67 -2.95 -2.25
N GLU A 11 4.23 -4.09 -1.85
CA GLU A 11 3.61 -5.39 -1.93
C GLU A 11 3.44 -5.92 -0.51
N VAL A 12 2.20 -6.25 -0.14
CA VAL A 12 1.84 -6.75 1.18
C VAL A 12 1.12 -8.06 1.04
N THR A 13 1.58 -9.08 1.77
CA THR A 13 0.93 -10.38 1.83
C THR A 13 0.24 -10.54 3.17
N PHE A 14 -1.01 -10.98 3.14
CA PHE A 14 -1.86 -11.16 4.31
C PHE A 14 -2.10 -12.64 4.59
N VAL A 15 -2.43 -12.97 5.83
CA VAL A 15 -2.92 -14.32 6.18
C VAL A 15 -4.30 -14.57 5.57
N GLY A 16 -5.15 -13.54 5.61
CA GLY A 16 -6.53 -13.55 5.13
C GLY A 16 -6.75 -12.71 3.87
N ALA A 17 -8.00 -12.30 3.68
CA ALA A 17 -8.34 -11.39 2.59
C ALA A 17 -7.75 -9.99 2.86
N PRO A 18 -7.03 -9.40 1.89
CA PRO A 18 -6.50 -8.04 2.02
C PRO A 18 -7.62 -7.00 2.02
N PRO A 19 -7.48 -5.90 2.77
CA PRO A 19 -8.47 -4.83 2.83
C PRO A 19 -8.36 -3.87 1.62
N THR A 20 -8.60 -4.37 0.41
CA THR A 20 -8.56 -3.58 -0.84
C THR A 20 -9.29 -2.26 -0.74
N GLN A 21 -10.55 -2.32 -0.32
CA GLN A 21 -11.43 -1.16 -0.30
C GLN A 21 -10.99 -0.09 0.72
N MET A 22 -10.32 -0.48 1.80
CA MET A 22 -9.75 0.47 2.76
C MET A 22 -8.49 1.10 2.20
N VAL A 23 -7.63 0.30 1.55
CA VAL A 23 -6.38 0.75 0.94
C VAL A 23 -6.65 1.69 -0.25
N GLU A 24 -7.64 1.41 -1.08
CA GLU A 24 -8.07 2.30 -2.18
C GLU A 24 -8.61 3.64 -1.69
N ARG A 25 -9.14 3.69 -0.46
CA ARG A 25 -9.63 4.92 0.17
C ARG A 25 -8.55 5.66 0.96
N ALA A 26 -7.38 5.06 1.13
CA ALA A 26 -6.30 5.67 1.87
C ALA A 26 -5.71 6.85 1.07
N LEU A 27 -5.48 7.97 1.75
CA LEU A 27 -4.90 9.15 1.14
C LEU A 27 -3.47 8.85 0.65
N GLY A 28 -3.17 9.25 -0.58
CA GLY A 28 -1.86 9.01 -1.18
C GLY A 28 -1.64 7.55 -1.58
N VAL A 29 -2.69 6.74 -1.76
CA VAL A 29 -2.55 5.38 -2.31
C VAL A 29 -3.26 5.29 -3.66
N SER A 30 -2.56 4.72 -4.63
CA SER A 30 -3.03 4.49 -6.00
C SER A 30 -2.60 3.12 -6.51
N GLU A 31 -3.06 2.73 -7.70
CA GLU A 31 -2.68 1.46 -8.36
C GLU A 31 -2.84 0.23 -7.44
N VAL A 32 -3.97 0.14 -6.74
CA VAL A 32 -4.26 -1.00 -5.85
C VAL A 32 -4.67 -2.21 -6.69
N GLU A 33 -3.86 -3.25 -6.62
CA GLU A 33 -4.09 -4.54 -7.25
C GLU A 33 -4.08 -5.62 -6.19
N VAL A 34 -4.99 -6.60 -6.28
CA VAL A 34 -4.97 -7.76 -5.40
C VAL A 34 -4.90 -9.05 -6.19
N GLN A 35 -3.93 -9.88 -5.80
CA GLN A 35 -3.73 -11.23 -6.29
C GLN A 35 -3.87 -12.21 -5.13
N GLY A 36 -5.11 -12.65 -4.90
CA GLY A 36 -5.47 -13.56 -3.81
C GLY A 36 -5.24 -12.92 -2.44
N ARG A 37 -4.11 -13.25 -1.81
CA ARG A 37 -3.70 -12.75 -0.48
C ARG A 37 -2.63 -11.67 -0.52
N THR A 38 -2.18 -11.33 -1.73
CA THR A 38 -1.16 -10.30 -1.93
C THR A 38 -1.83 -9.05 -2.47
N LEU A 39 -1.61 -7.93 -1.81
CA LEU A 39 -1.99 -6.59 -2.25
C LEU A 39 -0.76 -5.86 -2.75
N ARG A 40 -0.85 -5.27 -3.92
CA ARG A 40 0.14 -4.36 -4.48
C ARG A 40 -0.49 -2.98 -4.59
N CYS A 41 0.22 -1.96 -4.17
CA CYS A 41 -0.24 -0.59 -4.31
C CYS A 41 0.94 0.36 -4.44
N THR A 42 0.68 1.53 -5.00
CA THR A 42 1.62 2.63 -5.08
C THR A 42 1.26 3.64 -3.99
N VAL A 43 2.19 3.87 -3.07
CA VAL A 43 2.06 4.91 -2.03
C VAL A 43 2.80 6.16 -2.50
N HIS A 44 2.14 7.29 -2.36
CA HIS A 44 2.60 8.62 -2.71
C HIS A 44 2.81 9.40 -1.41
N GLY A 45 4.06 9.72 -1.09
CA GLY A 45 4.38 10.46 0.12
C GLY A 45 4.37 9.56 1.37
N SER A 46 3.50 9.84 2.34
CA SER A 46 3.55 9.17 3.65
C SER A 46 2.82 7.82 3.67
N PHE A 47 3.42 6.83 4.33
CA PHE A 47 2.81 5.52 4.58
C PHE A 47 1.76 5.52 5.69
N GLN A 48 1.60 6.60 6.45
CA GLN A 48 0.70 6.60 7.59
C GLN A 48 -0.76 6.23 7.24
N PRO A 49 -1.41 6.89 6.25
CA PRO A 49 -2.77 6.51 5.83
C PRO A 49 -2.85 5.07 5.30
N PHE A 50 -1.78 4.59 4.65
CA PHE A 50 -1.69 3.22 4.20
C PHE A 50 -1.67 2.22 5.37
N LEU A 51 -0.83 2.46 6.39
CA LEU A 51 -0.75 1.61 7.57
C LEU A 51 -2.05 1.61 8.38
N GLU A 52 -2.74 2.76 8.44
CA GLU A 52 -4.08 2.83 9.05
C GLU A 52 -5.10 1.97 8.31
N ALA A 53 -5.03 1.90 6.97
CA ALA A 53 -5.90 1.03 6.18
C ALA A 53 -5.60 -0.47 6.39
N LEU A 54 -4.37 -0.81 6.76
CA LEU A 54 -3.99 -2.19 7.11
C LEU A 54 -4.35 -2.58 8.55
N ARG A 55 -4.74 -1.62 9.38
CA ARG A 55 -5.00 -1.86 10.80
C ARG A 55 -6.11 -2.88 10.99
N GLY A 56 -5.83 -3.91 11.80
CA GLY A 56 -6.75 -5.01 12.06
C GLY A 56 -6.61 -6.19 11.10
N HIS A 57 -5.72 -6.10 10.10
CA HIS A 57 -5.37 -7.21 9.22
C HIS A 57 -3.96 -7.73 9.53
N GLU A 58 -3.82 -9.05 9.60
CA GLU A 58 -2.53 -9.67 9.85
C GLU A 58 -1.70 -9.73 8.56
N VAL A 59 -0.54 -9.07 8.59
CA VAL A 59 0.43 -8.98 7.51
C VAL A 59 1.57 -9.96 7.77
N ILE A 60 1.85 -10.84 6.82
CA ILE A 60 2.95 -11.83 6.88
C ILE A 60 4.14 -11.47 6.00
N GLY A 61 3.98 -10.51 5.11
CA GLY A 61 5.06 -10.00 4.28
C GLY A 61 4.78 -8.58 3.85
N LEU A 62 5.78 -7.71 3.95
CA LEU A 62 5.71 -6.35 3.43
C LEU A 62 7.02 -6.07 2.70
N LYS A 63 6.91 -5.70 1.43
CA LYS A 63 8.03 -5.27 0.59
C LYS A 63 7.72 -3.89 0.06
N SER A 64 8.65 -2.95 0.23
CA SER A 64 8.56 -1.62 -0.36
C SER A 64 9.74 -1.42 -1.30
N VAL A 65 9.47 -1.20 -2.58
CA VAL A 65 10.48 -0.78 -3.55
C VAL A 65 10.42 0.72 -3.65
N HIS A 66 11.45 1.40 -3.14
CA HIS A 66 11.62 2.82 -3.35
C HIS A 66 12.15 3.03 -4.76
N GLN A 67 11.38 3.69 -5.62
CA GLN A 67 11.88 4.16 -6.91
C GLN A 67 12.59 5.50 -6.68
N GLY A 68 13.78 5.43 -6.07
CA GLY A 68 14.71 6.55 -6.02
C GLY A 68 15.66 6.44 -7.22
N VAL A 69 15.86 7.56 -7.93
CA VAL A 69 16.90 7.72 -8.95
C VAL A 69 18.31 7.66 -8.35
#